data_AF-A0A0N0CFV9-F1
#
_entry.id   AF-A0A0N0CFV9-F1
#
_cell.length_a   1.000
_cell.length_b   1.000
_cell.length_c   1.000
_cell.angle_alpha   90.00
_cell.angle_beta   90.00
_cell.angle_gamma   90.00
#
_symmetry.space_group_name_H-M   'P 1'
#
loop_
_entity.id
_entity.type
_entity.pdbx_description
1 polymer ?
#
loop_
_entity_poly.entity_id
_entity_poly.type
_entity_poly.pdbx_seq_one_letter_code
_entity_poly.pdbx_strand_id
1 'polypeptide(L)'
;MEEIKLIGMSQEKRERLSEALTSIQYASIETRNFIDNNGYEPNMDLAKLWNVALQKSINAELKELPDYLHSKSKFWGKPQDWINEPTSMELVPKLKYINVQCDSLLVQLNK
;
A
#
# COMPACT_ATOMS: atom_id res chain seq x y z
N MET A 1 20.57 11.68 -4.94
CA MET A 1 19.86 10.53 -4.34
C MET A 1 20.50 10.26 -3.00
N GLU A 2 19.78 10.53 -1.92
CA GLU A 2 20.30 10.41 -0.56
C GLU A 2 20.28 8.93 -0.15
N GLU A 3 21.47 8.33 0.00
CA GLU A 3 21.64 7.02 0.62
C GLU A 3 21.29 7.12 2.11
N ILE A 4 20.14 6.55 2.50
CA ILE A 4 19.81 6.38 3.91
C ILE A 4 20.81 5.39 4.51
N LYS A 5 21.73 5.91 5.35
CA LYS A 5 22.64 5.11 6.18
C LYS A 5 21.82 4.19 7.10
N LEU A 6 21.78 2.90 6.78
CA LEU A 6 21.04 1.87 7.53
C LEU A 6 21.81 1.27 8.72
N ILE A 7 22.84 1.93 9.24
CA ILE A 7 23.51 1.50 10.48
C ILE A 7 22.95 2.34 11.63
N GLY A 8 21.95 1.80 12.34
CA GLY A 8 21.35 2.44 13.53
C GLY A 8 19.84 2.29 13.75
N MET A 9 19.13 1.49 12.96
CA MET A 9 17.67 1.34 13.11
C MET A 9 17.31 0.51 14.36
N SER A 10 16.50 1.09 15.26
CA SER A 10 16.01 0.41 16.46
C SER A 10 15.12 -0.78 16.11
N GLN A 11 15.09 -1.78 17.00
CA GLN A 11 14.25 -2.97 16.85
C GLN A 11 12.77 -2.60 16.66
N GLU A 12 12.27 -1.65 17.45
CA GLU A 12 10.91 -1.14 17.36
C GLU A 12 10.60 -0.53 15.97
N LYS A 13 11.55 0.21 15.38
CA LYS A 13 11.36 0.77 14.05
C LYS A 13 11.32 -0.32 12.98
N ARG A 14 12.12 -1.39 13.11
CA ARG A 14 12.08 -2.55 12.20
C ARG A 14 10.75 -3.30 12.30
N GLU A 15 10.22 -3.48 13.50
CA GLU A 15 8.93 -4.15 13.73
C GLU A 15 7.79 -3.39 13.06
N ARG A 16 7.69 -2.08 13.29
CA ARG A 16 6.68 -1.23 12.63
C ARG A 16 6.78 -1.28 11.11
N LEU A 17 7.99 -1.24 10.57
CA LEU A 17 8.24 -1.38 9.13
C LEU A 17 7.79 -2.73 8.60
N SER A 18 8.15 -3.82 9.28
CA SER A 18 7.74 -5.19 8.92
C SER A 18 6.22 -5.34 8.93
N GLU A 19 5.54 -4.80 9.94
CA GLU A 19 4.09 -4.82 10.03
C GLU A 19 3.41 -4.03 8.90
N ALA A 20 3.95 -2.86 8.55
CA ALA A 20 3.46 -2.05 7.44
C ALA A 20 3.58 -2.81 6.12
N LEU A 21 4.76 -3.36 5.84
CA LEU A 21 5.04 -4.10 4.61
C LEU A 21 4.15 -5.34 4.47
N THR A 22 4.02 -6.12 5.56
CA THR A 22 3.16 -7.31 5.57
C THR A 22 1.70 -6.94 5.35
N SER A 23 1.23 -5.84 5.95
CA SER A 23 -0.14 -5.37 5.77
C SER A 23 -0.41 -4.89 4.34
N ILE A 24 0.54 -4.20 3.71
CA ILE A 24 0.43 -3.79 2.31
C ILE A 24 0.38 -5.02 1.40
N GLN A 25 1.25 -6.00 1.64
CA GLN A 25 1.29 -7.22 0.83
C GLN A 25 0.01 -8.02 0.94
N TYR A 26 -0.55 -8.16 2.14
CA TYR A 26 -1.84 -8.80 2.35
C TYR A 26 -2.96 -8.08 1.60
N ALA A 27 -3.07 -6.75 1.75
CA ALA A 27 -4.06 -5.96 1.01
C ALA A 27 -3.91 -6.10 -0.52
N SER A 28 -2.68 -6.17 -1.02
CA SER A 28 -2.37 -6.35 -2.44
C SER A 28 -2.84 -7.71 -2.97
N ILE A 29 -2.63 -8.80 -2.21
CA ILE A 29 -3.08 -10.15 -2.54
C ILE A 29 -4.61 -10.22 -2.57
N GLU A 30 -5.28 -9.77 -1.51
CA GLU A 30 -6.74 -9.77 -1.43
C GLU A 30 -7.37 -8.94 -2.55
N THR A 31 -6.77 -7.80 -2.89
CA THR A 31 -7.22 -6.96 -4.00
C THR A 31 -7.12 -7.69 -5.33
N ARG A 32 -6.00 -8.38 -5.60
CA ARG A 32 -5.83 -9.14 -6.86
C ARG A 32 -6.87 -10.26 -6.94
N ASN A 33 -7.00 -11.06 -5.87
CA ASN A 33 -7.97 -12.14 -5.80
C ASN A 33 -9.40 -11.62 -6.03
N PHE A 34 -9.75 -10.47 -5.45
CA PHE A 34 -11.07 -9.88 -5.65
C PHE A 34 -11.30 -9.45 -7.10
N ILE A 35 -10.34 -8.73 -7.70
CA ILE A 35 -10.43 -8.26 -9.10
C ILE A 35 -10.59 -9.45 -10.06
N ASP A 36 -9.81 -10.50 -9.87
CA ASP A 36 -9.84 -11.67 -10.76
C ASP A 36 -11.20 -12.39 -10.75
N ASN A 37 -11.97 -12.28 -9.64
CA ASN A 37 -13.27 -12.93 -9.49
C ASN A 37 -14.48 -12.00 -9.70
N ASN A 38 -14.34 -10.71 -9.39
CA ASN A 38 -15.47 -9.78 -9.30
C ASN A 38 -15.27 -8.51 -10.13
N GLY A 39 -14.07 -8.28 -10.69
CA GLY A 39 -13.71 -7.04 -11.34
C GLY A 39 -13.61 -5.87 -10.34
N TYR A 40 -13.95 -4.67 -10.81
CA TYR A 40 -13.84 -3.44 -10.02
C TYR A 40 -15.16 -3.04 -9.38
N GLU A 41 -15.73 -3.96 -8.60
CA GLU A 41 -16.94 -3.69 -7.82
C GLU A 41 -16.60 -3.08 -6.45
N PRO A 42 -17.51 -2.28 -5.85
CA PRO A 42 -17.32 -1.75 -4.49
C PRO A 42 -17.04 -2.86 -3.48
N ASN A 43 -16.04 -2.65 -2.63
CA ASN A 43 -15.67 -3.62 -1.60
C ASN A 43 -15.14 -2.91 -0.35
N MET A 44 -16.00 -2.82 0.66
CA MET A 44 -15.66 -2.17 1.93
C MET A 44 -14.60 -2.93 2.74
N ASP A 45 -14.43 -4.23 2.52
CA ASP A 45 -13.40 -5.00 3.21
C ASP A 45 -12.02 -4.72 2.60
N LEU A 46 -11.91 -4.60 1.28
CA LEU A 46 -10.70 -4.08 0.65
C LEU A 46 -10.40 -2.66 1.10
N ALA A 47 -11.42 -1.78 1.18
CA ALA A 47 -11.24 -0.42 1.67
C ALA A 47 -10.65 -0.39 3.09
N LYS A 48 -11.13 -1.27 3.99
CA LYS A 48 -10.59 -1.43 5.35
C LYS A 48 -9.15 -1.96 5.33
N LEU A 49 -8.83 -2.97 4.52
CA LEU A 49 -7.48 -3.51 4.42
C LEU A 49 -6.45 -2.45 4.00
N TRP A 50 -6.79 -1.66 3.00
CA TRP A 50 -5.94 -0.55 2.56
C TRP A 50 -5.82 0.56 3.62
N ASN A 51 -6.86 0.80 4.41
CA ASN A 51 -6.80 1.74 5.54
C ASN A 51 -5.89 1.22 6.68
N VAL A 52 -5.96 -0.07 7.01
CA VAL A 52 -5.05 -0.69 7.98
C VAL A 52 -3.59 -0.58 7.49
N ALA A 53 -3.35 -0.88 6.20
CA ALA A 53 -2.04 -0.73 5.59
C ALA A 53 -1.55 0.74 5.64
N LEU A 54 -2.43 1.71 5.39
CA LEU A 54 -2.15 3.14 5.53
C LEU A 54 -1.71 3.49 6.95
N GLN A 55 -2.51 3.14 7.95
CA GLN A 55 -2.21 3.45 9.35
C GLN A 55 -0.85 2.88 9.78
N LYS A 56 -0.58 1.63 9.41
CA LYS A 56 0.71 0.99 9.71
C LYS A 56 1.88 1.68 8.99
N SER A 57 1.67 2.12 7.75
CA SER A 57 2.68 2.86 6.98
C SER A 57 3.00 4.23 7.58
N ILE A 58 1.99 4.94 8.09
CA ILE A 58 2.17 6.19 8.84
C ILE A 58 2.97 5.93 10.12
N ASN A 59 2.59 4.91 10.89
CA ASN A 59 3.27 4.54 12.14
C ASN A 59 4.74 4.12 11.91
N ALA A 60 5.04 3.58 10.72
CA ALA A 60 6.37 3.20 10.28
C ALA A 60 7.16 4.34 9.61
N GLU A 61 6.59 5.54 9.51
CA GLU A 61 7.20 6.73 8.87
C GLU A 61 7.60 6.49 7.40
N LEU A 62 6.86 5.64 6.69
CA LEU A 62 7.11 5.40 5.26
C LEU A 62 6.79 6.65 4.46
N LYS A 63 7.76 7.12 3.67
CA LYS A 63 7.57 8.27 2.77
C LYS A 63 6.82 7.83 1.51
N GLU A 64 5.97 8.71 1.00
CA GLU A 64 5.18 8.60 -0.26
C GLU A 64 4.13 7.46 -0.31
N LEU A 65 4.37 6.32 0.34
CA LEU A 65 3.43 5.19 0.42
C LEU A 65 2.07 5.55 1.03
N PRO A 66 1.96 6.36 2.11
CA PRO A 66 0.67 6.70 2.70
C PRO A 66 -0.35 7.31 1.72
N ASP A 67 0.07 8.24 0.85
CA ASP A 67 -0.86 8.87 -0.10
C ASP A 67 -1.42 7.87 -1.11
N TYR A 68 -0.59 6.92 -1.53
CA TYR A 68 -0.97 5.83 -2.41
C TYR A 68 -1.97 4.87 -1.74
N LEU A 69 -1.75 4.51 -0.48
CA LEU A 69 -2.61 3.60 0.28
C LEU A 69 -3.96 4.27 0.62
N HIS A 70 -3.95 5.57 0.93
CA HIS A 70 -5.15 6.36 1.14
C HIS A 70 -6.03 6.41 -0.12
N SER A 71 -5.42 6.68 -1.28
CA SER A 71 -6.14 6.69 -2.57
C SER A 71 -6.73 5.32 -2.89
N LYS A 72 -6.00 4.22 -2.60
CA LYS A 72 -6.51 2.85 -2.72
C LYS A 72 -7.69 2.55 -1.82
N SER A 73 -7.64 2.98 -0.55
CA SER A 73 -8.75 2.78 0.39
C SER A 73 -10.02 3.48 -0.11
N LYS A 74 -9.91 4.73 -0.59
CA LYS A 74 -11.04 5.47 -1.17
C LYS A 74 -11.60 4.82 -2.44
N PHE A 75 -10.73 4.36 -3.34
CA PHE A 75 -11.14 3.70 -4.58
C PHE A 75 -12.14 2.56 -4.31
N TRP A 76 -11.84 1.68 -3.35
CA TRP A 76 -12.69 0.52 -3.08
C TRP A 76 -14.04 0.85 -2.42
N GLY A 77 -14.21 2.06 -1.90
CA GLY A 77 -15.52 2.53 -1.44
C GLY A 77 -16.51 2.75 -2.59
N LYS A 78 -16.02 3.20 -3.76
CA LYS A 78 -16.85 3.43 -4.96
C LYS A 78 -16.02 3.44 -6.24
N PRO A 79 -15.56 2.27 -6.74
CA PRO A 79 -14.64 2.19 -7.89
C PRO A 79 -15.17 2.85 -9.17
N GLN A 80 -16.49 2.80 -9.39
CA GLN A 80 -17.13 3.34 -10.59
C GLN A 80 -16.94 4.85 -10.74
N ASP A 81 -16.88 5.61 -9.64
CA ASP A 81 -16.63 7.06 -9.70
C ASP A 81 -15.25 7.37 -10.30
N TRP A 82 -14.29 6.47 -10.08
CA TRP A 82 -12.92 6.61 -10.56
C TRP A 82 -12.79 6.07 -11.98
N ILE A 83 -13.42 4.93 -12.29
CA ILE A 83 -13.38 4.31 -13.62
C ILE A 83 -14.01 5.23 -14.67
N ASN A 84 -15.09 5.94 -14.30
CA ASN A 84 -15.77 6.87 -15.19
C ASN A 84 -14.97 8.17 -15.42
N GLU A 85 -13.88 8.37 -14.68
CA GLU A 85 -12.97 9.52 -14.81
C GLU A 85 -11.54 9.03 -15.08
N PRO A 86 -11.10 8.91 -16.35
CA PRO A 86 -9.78 8.38 -16.71
C PRO A 86 -8.62 9.05 -15.98
N THR A 87 -8.69 10.36 -15.73
CA THR A 87 -7.71 11.12 -14.95
C THR A 87 -7.64 10.68 -13.49
N SER A 88 -8.78 10.30 -12.90
CA SER A 88 -8.85 9.79 -11.53
C SER A 88 -8.20 8.40 -11.42
N MET A 89 -8.24 7.59 -12.48
CA MET A 89 -7.52 6.31 -12.54
C MET A 89 -5.98 6.47 -12.57
N GLU A 90 -5.46 7.60 -13.03
CA GLU A 90 -4.01 7.90 -12.96
C GLU A 90 -3.54 8.11 -11.51
N LEU A 91 -4.45 8.56 -10.64
CA LEU A 91 -4.21 8.77 -9.21
C LEU A 91 -4.29 7.48 -8.41
N VAL A 92 -4.84 6.39 -8.98
CA VAL A 92 -4.88 5.08 -8.32
C VAL A 92 -3.56 4.36 -8.59
N PRO A 93 -2.65 4.27 -7.60
CA PRO A 93 -1.39 3.58 -7.78
C PRO A 93 -1.61 2.12 -8.18
N LYS A 94 -0.90 1.68 -9.22
CA LYS A 94 -0.94 0.28 -9.66
C LYS A 94 -0.36 -0.61 -8.56
N LEU A 95 -0.98 -1.78 -8.34
CA LEU A 95 -0.47 -2.76 -7.36
C LEU A 95 1.00 -3.09 -7.59
N LYS A 96 1.42 -3.17 -8.85
CA LYS A 96 2.82 -3.40 -9.23
C LYS A 96 3.75 -2.32 -8.66
N TYR A 97 3.36 -1.05 -8.69
CA TYR A 97 4.17 0.04 -8.17
C TYR A 97 4.34 -0.06 -6.65
N ILE A 98 3.22 -0.29 -5.94
CA ILE A 98 3.24 -0.46 -4.47
C ILE A 98 4.13 -1.63 -4.09
N ASN A 99 4.00 -2.78 -4.75
CA ASN A 99 4.81 -3.95 -4.47
C ASN A 99 6.32 -3.69 -4.69
N VAL A 100 6.69 -3.00 -5.77
CA VAL A 100 8.10 -2.64 -6.03
C VAL A 100 8.68 -1.76 -4.92
N GLN A 101 7.90 -0.80 -4.40
CA GLN A 101 8.33 0.03 -3.26
C GLN A 101 8.52 -0.83 -2.00
N CYS A 102 7.59 -1.75 -1.73
CA CYS A 102 7.71 -2.69 -0.61
C CYS A 102 8.93 -3.61 -0.72
N ASP A 103 9.19 -4.15 -1.91
CA ASP A 103 10.35 -5.04 -2.15
C ASP A 103 11.68 -4.29 -1.92
N SER A 104 11.77 -3.03 -2.36
CA SER A 104 12.94 -2.18 -2.11
C SER A 104 13.15 -1.95 -0.61
N LEU A 105 12.07 -1.70 0.15
CA LEU A 105 12.14 -1.53 1.60
C LEU A 105 12.50 -2.84 2.32
N LEU A 106 12.01 -3.99 1.86
CA LEU A 106 12.38 -5.31 2.40
C LEU A 106 13.87 -5.62 2.22
N VAL A 107 14.43 -5.32 1.04
CA VAL A 107 15.87 -5.49 0.79
C VAL A 107 16.69 -4.60 1.72
N GLN A 108 16.20 -3.41 2.05
CA GLN A 108 16.85 -2.51 3.00
C GLN A 108 16.78 -3.01 4.45
N LEU A 109 15.70 -3.71 4.84
CA LEU A 109 15.55 -4.28 6.18
C LEU A 109 16.43 -5.51 6.42
N ASN A 110 16.70 -6.29 5.38
CA ASN A 110 17.49 -7.52 5.46
C ASN A 110 19.02 -7.30 5.30
N LYS A 111 19.46 -6.06 5.13
CA LYS A 111 20.88 -5.65 5.10
C LYS A 111 21.31 -5.12 6.45
#